data_AF-A0A699QI37-F1
#
_entry.id   AF-A0A699QI37-F1
#
_cell.length_a   1.000
_cell.length_b   1.000
_cell.length_c   1.000
_cell.angle_alpha   90.00
_cell.angle_beta   90.00
_cell.angle_gamma   90.00
#
_symmetry.space_group_name_H-M   'P 1'
#
loop_
_entity.id
_entity.type
_entity.pdbx_description
1 polymer ?
#
loop_
_entity_poly.entity_id
_entity_poly.type
_entity_poly.pdbx_seq_one_letter_code
_entity_poly.pdbx_strand_id
1 'polypeptide(L)'
;VSTTFSTQINIMPSTLDHCYDVELANGRIIGLNTILRCCTLNLLNHPFNIDLMPVELDSFDAIIGMDWLAKYQAIIVCAVKIVRIPWGNETLIIHGDGSNWGNAKRLSIISCSKTEKYVKKGFPIFLAHITTKELEDKSEEKQLEDVPIVRDFPEVFPEDLSGLPPIRPVEFQIDLVPGAAPVARAPYRLVLSEMKELAEQLKELSDKGFIRPSSLP
;
A
#
# COMPACT_ATOMS: atom_id res chain seq x y z
N VAL A 1 1.93 30.27 5.05
CA VAL A 1 1.12 29.74 3.92
C VAL A 1 1.83 30.13 2.64
N SER A 2 1.85 29.28 1.61
CA SER A 2 2.52 29.60 0.36
C SER A 2 1.82 30.80 -0.30
N THR A 3 2.59 31.68 -0.93
CA THR A 3 2.04 32.82 -1.67
C THR A 3 1.09 32.36 -2.78
N THR A 4 1.41 31.26 -3.46
CA THR A 4 0.54 30.63 -4.48
C THR A 4 -0.78 30.17 -3.90
N PHE A 5 -0.77 29.41 -2.81
CA PHE A 5 -1.99 28.91 -2.16
C PHE A 5 -2.79 30.03 -1.49
N SER A 6 -2.12 31.08 -0.99
CA SER A 6 -2.78 32.22 -0.35
C SER A 6 -3.81 32.91 -1.26
N THR A 7 -3.59 32.91 -2.57
CA THR A 7 -4.53 33.50 -3.55
C THR A 7 -5.85 32.73 -3.67
N GLN A 8 -5.86 31.46 -3.27
CA GLN A 8 -7.06 30.61 -3.27
C GLN A 8 -7.88 30.78 -1.98
N ILE A 9 -7.27 31.36 -0.94
CA ILE A 9 -7.95 31.70 0.31
C ILE A 9 -8.66 33.04 0.05
N ASN A 10 -10.00 33.01 0.01
CA ASN A 10 -10.83 34.19 -0.25
C ASN A 10 -10.88 35.18 0.94
N ILE A 11 -9.70 35.56 1.46
CA ILE A 11 -9.49 36.48 2.57
C ILE A 11 -8.45 37.49 2.11
N MET A 12 -8.75 38.78 2.24
CA MET A 12 -7.80 39.83 1.89
C MET A 12 -6.68 39.91 2.94
N PRO A 13 -5.40 39.94 2.52
CA PRO A 13 -4.28 40.19 3.43
C PRO A 13 -4.41 41.56 4.10
N SER A 14 -4.13 41.60 5.40
CA SER A 14 -3.98 42.83 6.17
C SER A 14 -2.50 43.14 6.38
N THR A 15 -2.12 44.40 6.34
CA THR A 15 -0.77 44.85 6.66
C THR A 15 -0.57 44.92 8.16
N LEU A 16 0.58 44.48 8.64
CA LEU A 16 1.03 44.57 10.01
C LEU A 16 1.79 45.89 10.22
N ASP A 17 1.68 46.45 11.42
CA ASP A 17 2.41 47.67 11.82
C ASP A 17 3.92 47.40 11.99
N HIS A 18 4.33 46.13 12.05
CA HIS A 18 5.69 45.68 12.24
C HIS A 18 6.05 44.62 11.19
N CYS A 19 7.29 44.67 10.71
CA CYS A 19 7.86 43.64 9.84
C CYS A 19 8.42 42.51 10.70
N TYR A 20 8.11 41.27 10.33
CA TYR A 20 8.63 40.06 10.97
C TYR A 20 9.70 39.45 10.09
N ASP A 21 10.87 39.21 10.65
CA ASP A 21 11.89 38.43 9.99
C ASP A 21 11.63 36.94 10.22
N VAL A 22 11.41 36.21 9.13
CA VAL A 22 11.20 34.76 9.15
C VAL A 22 12.41 34.08 8.52
N GLU A 23 13.12 33.29 9.31
CA GLU A 23 14.20 32.43 8.83
C GLU A 23 13.62 31.12 8.28
N LEU A 24 13.86 30.85 7.01
CA LEU A 24 13.46 29.63 6.33
C LEU A 24 14.48 28.51 6.58
N ALA A 25 14.07 27.26 6.33
CA ALA A 25 14.94 26.10 6.49
C ALA A 25 16.20 26.10 5.59
N ASN A 26 16.21 26.92 4.53
CA ASN A 26 17.38 27.12 3.66
C ASN A 26 18.33 28.23 4.16
N GLY A 27 18.08 28.78 5.36
CA GLY A 27 18.86 29.85 5.98
C GLY A 27 18.58 31.25 5.44
N ARG A 28 17.63 31.41 4.52
CA ARG A 28 17.21 32.74 4.05
C ARG A 28 16.31 33.39 5.08
N ILE A 29 16.50 34.69 5.30
CA ILE A 29 15.63 35.51 6.13
C ILE A 29 14.74 36.34 5.19
N ILE A 30 13.43 36.29 5.42
CA ILE A 30 12.44 37.05 4.66
C ILE A 30 11.69 37.97 5.62
N GLY A 31 11.64 39.26 5.29
CA GLY A 31 10.81 40.22 6.00
C GLY A 31 9.36 40.16 5.53
N LEU A 32 8.43 39.96 6.46
CA LEU A 32 6.99 39.85 6.21
C LEU A 32 6.23 40.93 6.95
N ASN A 33 5.38 41.66 6.24
CA ASN A 33 4.51 42.69 6.81
C ASN A 33 3.02 42.44 6.50
N THR A 34 2.65 41.25 6.03
CA THR A 34 1.26 40.90 5.71
C THR A 34 0.82 39.65 6.44
N ILE A 35 -0.47 39.59 6.76
CA ILE A 35 -1.11 38.47 7.44
C ILE A 35 -2.55 38.28 6.95
N LEU A 36 -2.94 37.03 6.76
CA LEU A 36 -4.32 36.61 6.58
C LEU A 36 -4.89 36.29 7.96
N ARG A 37 -5.82 37.11 8.44
CA ARG A 37 -6.45 36.92 9.75
C ARG A 37 -7.74 36.14 9.65
N CYS A 38 -8.11 35.50 10.76
CA CYS A 38 -9.40 34.82 10.90
C CYS A 38 -9.62 33.74 9.83
N CYS A 39 -8.55 33.07 9.40
CA CYS A 39 -8.69 31.92 8.51
C CYS A 39 -9.26 30.73 9.29
N THR A 40 -9.98 29.88 8.57
CA THR A 40 -10.51 28.63 9.12
C THR A 40 -9.69 27.46 8.58
N LEU A 41 -8.95 26.79 9.46
CA LEU A 41 -8.35 25.49 9.18
C LEU A 41 -9.36 24.40 9.52
N ASN A 42 -9.90 23.75 8.49
CA ASN A 42 -10.84 22.64 8.68
C ASN A 42 -10.09 21.31 8.72
N LEU A 43 -10.09 20.63 9.86
CA LEU A 43 -9.49 19.30 10.04
C LEU A 43 -10.59 18.31 10.38
N LEU A 44 -10.80 17.29 9.53
CA LEU A 44 -11.80 16.24 9.74
C LEU A 44 -13.23 16.77 10.01
N ASN A 45 -13.63 17.87 9.35
CA ASN A 45 -14.90 18.59 9.55
C ASN A 45 -14.99 19.40 10.86
N HIS A 46 -13.87 19.65 11.53
CA HIS A 46 -13.79 20.54 12.69
C HIS A 46 -13.07 21.85 12.30
N PRO A 47 -13.74 23.00 12.40
CA PRO A 47 -13.16 24.29 12.06
C PRO A 47 -12.31 24.87 13.20
N PHE A 48 -11.07 25.24 12.90
CA PHE A 48 -10.15 25.90 13.83
C PHE A 48 -9.75 27.28 13.31
N ASN A 49 -9.66 28.27 14.20
CA ASN A 49 -9.22 29.61 13.84
C ASN A 49 -7.69 29.66 13.79
N ILE A 50 -7.16 30.08 12.64
CA ILE A 50 -5.72 30.26 12.40
C ILE A 50 -5.48 31.60 11.70
N ASP A 51 -4.37 32.26 12.04
CA ASP A 51 -3.84 33.38 11.27
C ASP A 51 -2.65 32.86 10.47
N LEU A 52 -2.51 33.29 9.22
CA LEU A 52 -1.52 32.77 8.29
C LEU A 52 -0.69 33.90 7.68
N MET A 53 0.63 33.79 7.76
CA MET A 53 1.55 34.68 7.07
C MET A 53 1.89 34.13 5.67
N PRO A 54 1.68 34.90 4.59
CA PRO A 54 2.11 34.51 3.25
C PRO A 54 3.64 34.47 3.14
N VAL A 55 4.19 33.35 2.70
CA VAL A 55 5.63 33.10 2.57
C VAL A 55 5.86 32.32 1.29
N GLU A 56 6.96 32.55 0.60
CA GLU A 56 7.37 31.66 -0.51
C GLU A 56 7.77 30.30 0.06
N LEU A 57 6.96 29.29 -0.22
CA LEU A 57 7.21 27.90 0.16
C LEU A 57 7.34 27.07 -1.10
N ASP A 58 8.34 26.19 -1.16
CA ASP A 58 8.60 25.36 -2.34
C ASP A 58 7.57 24.24 -2.48
N SER A 59 7.53 23.33 -1.49
CA SER A 59 6.81 22.05 -1.59
C SER A 59 5.56 21.95 -0.70
N PHE A 60 5.21 23.00 0.05
CA PHE A 60 4.14 22.96 1.04
C PHE A 60 3.17 24.12 0.86
N ASP A 61 1.87 23.83 0.91
CA ASP A 61 0.82 24.86 0.86
C ASP A 61 0.74 25.68 2.14
N ALA A 62 0.89 25.03 3.30
CA ALA A 62 0.87 25.69 4.59
C ALA A 62 1.74 24.95 5.60
N ILE A 63 2.35 25.72 6.50
CA ILE A 63 3.06 25.22 7.67
C ILE A 63 2.28 25.72 8.88
N ILE A 64 1.88 24.78 9.75
CA ILE A 64 1.17 25.09 10.98
C ILE A 64 2.20 25.23 12.10
N GLY A 65 2.29 26.44 12.65
CA GLY A 65 3.28 26.81 13.64
C GLY A 65 2.98 26.29 15.04
N MET A 66 3.97 26.46 15.92
CA MET A 66 3.88 26.13 17.34
C MET A 66 2.87 27.00 18.08
N ASP A 67 2.63 28.22 17.61
CA ASP A 67 1.62 29.14 18.12
C ASP A 67 0.20 28.54 18.03
N TRP A 68 -0.14 27.99 16.87
CA TRP A 68 -1.41 27.33 16.65
C TRP A 68 -1.50 26.00 17.41
N LEU A 69 -0.43 25.21 17.39
CA LEU A 69 -0.36 23.93 18.12
C LEU A 69 -0.54 24.13 19.63
N ALA A 70 0.11 25.14 20.20
CA ALA A 70 -0.01 25.48 21.62
C ALA A 70 -1.42 25.96 21.96
N LYS A 71 -2.00 26.85 21.13
CA LYS A 71 -3.35 27.39 21.31
C LYS A 71 -4.41 26.28 21.43
N TYR A 72 -4.27 25.22 20.64
CA TYR A 72 -5.22 24.10 20.62
C TYR A 72 -4.71 22.85 21.37
N GLN A 73 -3.67 23.00 22.20
CA GLN A 73 -3.12 21.92 23.03
C GLN A 73 -2.80 20.64 22.23
N ALA A 74 -2.29 20.80 21.02
CA ALA A 74 -1.95 19.69 20.14
C ALA A 74 -0.79 18.87 20.72
N ILE A 75 -0.95 17.55 20.74
CA ILE A 75 0.06 16.59 21.19
C ILE A 75 0.61 15.86 19.97
N ILE A 76 1.89 16.07 19.68
CA ILE A 76 2.60 15.38 18.60
C ILE A 76 3.24 14.10 19.17
N VAL A 77 2.79 12.94 18.70
CA VAL A 77 3.38 11.65 19.06
C VAL A 77 4.26 11.18 17.90
N CYS A 78 5.53 11.63 17.92
CA CYS A 78 6.47 11.42 16.82
C CYS A 78 6.70 9.94 16.49
N ALA A 79 6.76 9.06 17.51
CA ALA A 79 7.06 7.64 17.33
C ALA A 79 6.10 6.92 16.37
N VAL A 80 4.82 7.33 16.37
CA VAL A 80 3.77 6.78 15.50
C VAL A 80 3.30 7.77 14.44
N LYS A 81 3.99 8.92 14.31
CA LYS A 81 3.66 10.00 13.37
C LYS A 81 2.20 10.45 13.45
N ILE A 82 1.65 10.69 14.65
CA ILE A 82 0.30 11.24 14.80
C ILE A 82 0.31 12.58 15.53
N VAL A 83 -0.68 13.41 15.23
CA VAL A 83 -1.01 14.63 15.98
C VAL A 83 -2.39 14.44 16.59
N ARG A 84 -2.50 14.65 17.91
CA ARG A 84 -3.75 14.60 18.66
C ARG A 84 -4.17 16.02 19.01
N ILE A 85 -5.41 16.38 18.72
CA ILE A 85 -5.94 17.72 18.99
C ILE A 85 -7.24 17.57 19.79
N PRO A 86 -7.29 18.03 21.04
CA PRO A 86 -8.52 18.06 21.82
C PRO A 86 -9.60 18.90 21.13
N TRP A 87 -10.84 18.40 21.12
CA TRP A 87 -12.00 19.13 20.62
C TRP A 87 -13.23 18.78 21.46
N GLY A 88 -13.58 19.66 22.39
CA GLY A 88 -14.65 19.38 23.36
C GLY A 88 -14.33 18.12 24.17
N ASN A 89 -15.17 17.09 24.04
CA ASN A 89 -15.01 15.79 24.71
C ASN A 89 -14.30 14.74 23.82
N GLU A 90 -13.92 15.11 22.60
CA GLU A 90 -13.30 14.22 21.63
C GLU A 90 -11.83 14.61 21.40
N THR A 91 -11.09 13.73 20.73
CA THR A 91 -9.72 14.01 20.31
C THR A 91 -9.59 13.68 18.83
N LEU A 92 -9.29 14.68 18.01
CA LEU A 92 -8.96 14.47 16.61
C LEU A 92 -7.60 13.80 16.51
N ILE A 93 -7.49 12.81 15.64
CA ILE A 93 -6.24 12.11 15.36
C ILE A 93 -5.90 12.34 13.88
N ILE A 94 -4.81 13.08 13.65
CA ILE A 94 -4.26 13.32 12.32
C ILE A 94 -3.05 12.41 12.15
N HIS A 95 -3.06 11.62 11.08
CA HIS A 95 -1.95 10.75 10.74
C HIS A 95 -1.01 11.49 9.79
N GLY A 96 0.28 11.54 10.14
CA GLY A 96 1.33 12.04 9.27
C GLY A 96 1.60 11.09 8.11
N ASP A 97 2.24 11.62 7.07
CA ASP A 97 2.62 10.83 5.92
C ASP A 97 3.67 9.76 6.31
N GLY A 98 3.29 8.51 6.13
CA GLY A 98 3.94 7.36 6.74
C GLY A 98 3.94 6.17 5.80
N SER A 99 4.93 6.12 4.90
CA SER A 99 5.33 4.92 4.16
C SER A 99 5.89 3.79 5.06
N ASN A 100 6.09 4.05 6.35
CA ASN A 100 6.68 3.09 7.30
C ASN A 100 5.64 2.35 8.15
N TRP A 101 4.37 2.35 7.74
CA TRP A 101 3.51 1.23 8.07
C TRP A 101 3.83 0.15 7.04
N GLY A 102 4.46 -0.95 7.44
CA GLY A 102 4.77 -2.08 6.57
C GLY A 102 3.54 -2.78 5.96
N ASN A 103 2.42 -2.09 5.68
CA ASN A 103 1.18 -2.59 5.08
C ASN A 103 0.14 -1.48 4.72
N ALA A 104 0.50 -0.24 4.33
CA ALA A 104 -0.50 0.84 4.09
C ALA A 104 -0.49 1.48 2.69
N LYS A 105 -0.49 0.65 1.64
CA LYS A 105 -1.31 0.85 0.44
C LYS A 105 -1.88 -0.49 -0.04
N ARG A 106 -2.35 -1.33 0.88
CA ARG A 106 -3.26 -2.39 0.48
C ARG A 106 -4.57 -1.71 0.14
N LEU A 107 -4.89 -1.61 -1.16
CA LEU A 107 -6.27 -1.68 -1.61
C LEU A 107 -6.98 -2.66 -0.68
N SER A 108 -8.05 -2.24 -0.01
CA SER A 108 -8.76 -3.17 0.86
C SER A 108 -9.38 -4.23 -0.04
N ILE A 109 -8.68 -5.35 -0.22
CA ILE A 109 -9.19 -6.49 -0.97
C ILE A 109 -10.36 -7.00 -0.16
N ILE A 110 -11.57 -6.86 -0.72
CA ILE A 110 -12.79 -7.40 -0.14
C ILE A 110 -13.11 -8.70 -0.86
N SER A 111 -13.66 -9.68 -0.12
CA SER A 111 -14.13 -10.92 -0.72
C SER A 111 -15.39 -10.68 -1.57
N CYS A 112 -15.65 -11.57 -2.53
CA CYS A 112 -16.86 -11.54 -3.35
C CYS A 112 -18.14 -11.45 -2.49
N SER A 113 -18.23 -12.22 -1.40
CA SER A 113 -19.37 -12.18 -0.47
C SER A 113 -19.57 -10.82 0.20
N LYS A 114 -18.49 -10.07 0.44
CA LYS A 114 -18.57 -8.72 1.03
C LYS A 114 -18.99 -7.70 -0.03
N THR A 115 -18.54 -7.86 -1.26
CA THR A 115 -19.03 -7.10 -2.42
C THR A 115 -20.53 -7.30 -2.61
N GLU A 116 -21.03 -8.54 -2.58
CA GLU A 116 -22.48 -8.82 -2.67
C GLU A 116 -23.29 -8.13 -1.55
N LYS A 117 -22.77 -8.11 -0.32
CA LYS A 117 -23.42 -7.40 0.80
C LYS A 117 -23.52 -5.90 0.53
N TYR A 118 -22.51 -5.31 -0.11
CA TYR A 118 -22.53 -3.88 -0.48
C TYR A 118 -23.48 -3.61 -1.64
N VAL A 119 -23.55 -4.49 -2.65
CA VAL A 119 -24.57 -4.41 -3.72
C VAL A 119 -25.97 -4.41 -3.11
N LYS A 120 -26.27 -5.37 -2.22
CA LYS A 120 -27.59 -5.49 -1.59
C LYS A 120 -27.98 -4.28 -0.73
N LYS A 121 -27.00 -3.53 -0.24
CA LYS A 121 -27.20 -2.29 0.52
C LYS A 121 -27.34 -1.04 -0.37
N GLY A 122 -27.29 -1.19 -1.69
CA GLY A 122 -27.47 -0.09 -2.65
C GLY A 122 -26.23 0.77 -2.86
N PHE A 123 -25.03 0.29 -2.48
CA PHE A 123 -23.79 1.03 -2.77
C PHE A 123 -23.47 0.97 -4.28
N PRO A 124 -23.05 2.09 -4.90
CA PRO A 124 -22.62 2.09 -6.29
C PRO A 124 -21.30 1.32 -6.44
N ILE A 125 -21.22 0.47 -7.47
CA ILE A 125 -20.02 -0.30 -7.81
C ILE A 125 -19.53 0.13 -9.18
N PHE A 126 -18.23 0.38 -9.27
CA PHE A 126 -17.54 0.71 -10.51
C PHE A 126 -16.62 -0.45 -10.88
N LEU A 127 -16.70 -0.91 -12.12
CA LEU A 127 -15.73 -1.83 -12.70
C LEU A 127 -14.72 -0.99 -13.49
N ALA A 128 -13.48 -0.97 -13.04
CA ALA A 128 -12.37 -0.36 -13.78
C ALA A 128 -11.68 -1.45 -14.60
N HIS A 129 -11.75 -1.34 -15.93
CA HIS A 129 -10.93 -2.13 -16.84
C HIS A 129 -9.66 -1.33 -17.14
N ILE A 130 -8.52 -1.83 -16.70
CA ILE A 130 -7.23 -1.20 -16.97
C ILE A 130 -6.71 -1.80 -18.29
N THR A 131 -6.79 -1.01 -19.35
CA THR A 131 -6.06 -1.28 -20.59
C THR A 131 -4.80 -0.44 -20.60
N THR A 132 -3.65 -1.08 -20.55
CA THR A 132 -2.41 -0.46 -20.93
C THR A 132 -2.49 -0.16 -22.41
N LYS A 133 -2.61 1.13 -22.77
CA LYS A 133 -2.22 1.54 -24.12
C LYS A 133 -0.70 1.48 -24.11
N GLU A 134 -0.15 0.47 -24.76
CA GLU A 134 1.22 0.50 -25.25
C GLU A 134 1.34 1.77 -26.10
N LEU A 135 1.75 2.88 -25.49
CA LEU A 135 2.49 3.87 -26.23
C LEU A 135 3.74 3.10 -26.69
N GLU A 136 4.06 3.19 -27.97
CA GLU A 136 5.30 2.68 -28.56
C GLU A 136 6.54 3.41 -27.99
N ASP A 137 6.61 3.62 -26.67
CA ASP A 137 7.86 3.81 -25.98
C ASP A 137 8.59 2.47 -26.10
N LYS A 138 9.63 2.46 -26.93
CA LYS A 138 10.62 1.39 -27.07
C LYS A 138 11.42 1.16 -25.77
N SER A 139 10.85 1.39 -24.60
CA SER A 139 11.35 0.81 -23.37
C SER A 139 10.84 -0.61 -23.32
N GLU A 140 11.76 -1.55 -23.48
CA GLU A 140 11.52 -2.99 -23.30
C GLU A 140 10.57 -3.20 -22.11
N GLU A 141 9.44 -3.88 -22.35
CA GLU A 141 8.55 -4.29 -21.28
C GLU A 141 9.40 -4.94 -20.19
N LYS A 142 9.19 -4.54 -18.92
CA LYS A 142 9.98 -5.12 -17.84
C LYS A 142 9.68 -6.61 -17.77
N GLN A 143 10.63 -7.40 -18.25
CA GLN A 143 10.58 -8.84 -18.30
C GLN A 143 10.86 -9.39 -16.88
N LEU A 144 10.45 -10.62 -16.56
CA LEU A 144 10.72 -11.19 -15.22
C LEU A 144 12.23 -11.23 -14.94
N GLU A 145 13.00 -11.34 -16.00
CA GLU A 145 14.45 -11.30 -16.13
C GLU A 145 15.06 -9.95 -15.68
N ASP A 146 14.27 -8.87 -15.63
CA ASP A 146 14.72 -7.56 -15.13
C ASP A 146 14.68 -7.46 -13.60
N VAL A 147 14.04 -8.42 -12.93
CA VAL A 147 14.05 -8.51 -11.47
C VAL A 147 15.44 -8.99 -11.03
N PRO A 148 16.20 -8.20 -10.23
CA PRO A 148 17.59 -8.53 -9.91
C PRO A 148 17.79 -9.96 -9.39
N ILE A 149 16.88 -10.44 -8.53
CA ILE A 149 16.99 -11.79 -7.95
C ILE A 149 16.71 -12.91 -8.96
N VAL A 150 15.86 -12.68 -9.97
CA VAL A 150 15.55 -13.68 -11.01
C VAL A 150 16.74 -13.78 -11.96
N ARG A 151 17.30 -12.63 -12.34
CA ARG A 151 18.51 -12.53 -13.17
C ARG A 151 19.72 -13.17 -12.52
N ASP A 152 19.89 -12.98 -11.22
CA ASP A 152 21.06 -13.50 -10.49
C ASP A 152 20.95 -15.01 -10.23
N PHE A 153 19.74 -15.60 -10.30
CA PHE A 153 19.49 -17.02 -10.03
C PHE A 153 18.56 -17.69 -11.08
N PRO A 154 18.93 -17.72 -12.36
CA PRO A 154 18.07 -18.27 -13.43
C PRO A 154 17.80 -19.77 -13.25
N GLU A 155 18.73 -20.51 -12.66
CA GLU A 155 18.58 -21.95 -12.36
C GLU A 155 17.50 -22.24 -11.29
N VAL A 156 17.20 -21.26 -10.43
CA VAL A 156 16.18 -21.39 -9.37
C VAL A 156 14.80 -20.98 -9.87
N PHE A 157 14.74 -20.15 -10.91
CA PHE A 157 13.50 -19.63 -11.50
C PHE A 157 13.37 -19.99 -12.99
N PRO A 158 13.45 -21.28 -13.38
CA PRO A 158 13.21 -21.66 -14.77
C PRO A 158 11.72 -21.48 -15.13
N GLU A 159 11.43 -21.24 -16.41
CA GLU A 159 10.06 -21.15 -16.94
C GLU A 159 9.24 -22.42 -16.69
N ASP A 160 9.91 -23.59 -16.71
CA ASP A 160 9.32 -24.88 -16.38
C ASP A 160 10.29 -25.76 -15.58
N LEU A 161 9.75 -26.60 -14.69
CA LEU A 161 10.52 -27.54 -13.89
C LEU A 161 10.88 -28.76 -14.74
N SER A 162 12.14 -28.83 -15.18
CA SER A 162 12.64 -29.86 -16.09
C SER A 162 12.83 -31.25 -15.46
N GLY A 163 12.66 -31.39 -14.15
CA GLY A 163 12.74 -32.68 -13.47
C GLY A 163 12.88 -32.57 -11.95
N LEU A 164 13.21 -33.70 -11.33
CA LEU A 164 13.43 -33.78 -9.90
C LEU A 164 14.62 -32.91 -9.46
N PRO A 165 14.56 -32.31 -8.26
CA PRO A 165 15.70 -31.58 -7.73
C PRO A 165 16.91 -32.50 -7.59
N PRO A 166 18.13 -31.95 -7.60
CA PRO A 166 19.35 -32.73 -7.38
C PRO A 166 19.25 -33.59 -6.11
N ILE A 167 19.92 -34.75 -6.13
CA ILE A 167 19.98 -35.66 -4.98
C ILE A 167 20.52 -34.88 -3.78
N ARG A 168 19.71 -34.81 -2.73
CA ARG A 168 20.09 -34.15 -1.47
C ARG A 168 20.85 -35.13 -0.57
N PRO A 169 21.79 -34.67 0.28
CA PRO A 169 22.47 -35.53 1.26
C PRO A 169 21.52 -36.11 2.32
N VAL A 170 20.34 -35.51 2.47
CA VAL A 170 19.30 -35.93 3.42
C VAL A 170 18.15 -36.54 2.64
N GLU A 171 17.86 -37.81 2.90
CA GLU A 171 16.67 -38.48 2.39
C GLU A 171 15.44 -38.08 3.20
N PHE A 172 14.32 -37.86 2.52
CA PHE A 172 13.04 -37.57 3.16
C PHE A 172 12.34 -38.88 3.45
N GLN A 173 12.52 -39.39 4.68
CA GLN A 173 11.81 -40.57 5.14
C GLN A 173 10.43 -40.21 5.69
N ILE A 174 9.43 -41.02 5.36
CA ILE A 174 8.11 -40.94 5.99
C ILE A 174 8.15 -41.85 7.21
N ASP A 175 8.33 -41.26 8.39
CA ASP A 175 8.30 -42.00 9.65
C ASP A 175 6.85 -42.36 10.01
N LEU A 176 6.54 -43.65 9.99
CA LEU A 176 5.25 -44.16 10.41
C LEU A 176 5.19 -44.27 11.93
N VAL A 177 4.08 -43.84 12.51
CA VAL A 177 3.77 -44.15 13.91
C VAL A 177 3.67 -45.67 14.06
N PRO A 178 4.28 -46.30 15.08
CA PRO A 178 4.20 -47.74 15.29
C PRO A 178 2.74 -48.24 15.28
N GLY A 179 2.46 -49.24 14.45
CA GLY A 179 1.12 -49.80 14.26
C GLY A 179 0.25 -49.12 13.20
N ALA A 180 0.73 -48.06 12.54
CA ALA A 180 0.04 -47.47 11.39
C ALA A 180 0.12 -48.39 10.17
N ALA A 181 -1.03 -48.73 9.60
CA ALA A 181 -1.14 -49.50 8.35
C ALA A 181 -1.34 -48.56 7.13
N PRO A 182 -0.88 -48.93 5.93
CA PRO A 182 -1.18 -48.20 4.70
C PRO A 182 -2.69 -48.05 4.47
N VAL A 183 -3.10 -46.91 3.94
CA VAL A 183 -4.51 -46.61 3.67
C VAL A 183 -4.81 -46.88 2.19
N ALA A 184 -5.46 -48.00 1.90
CA ALA A 184 -6.01 -48.29 0.58
C ALA A 184 -7.44 -47.72 0.47
N ARG A 185 -7.63 -46.72 -0.40
CA ARG A 185 -8.95 -46.11 -0.68
C ARG A 185 -9.21 -46.10 -2.18
N ALA A 186 -10.47 -46.34 -2.55
CA ALA A 186 -10.90 -46.18 -3.93
C ALA A 186 -10.78 -44.70 -4.35
N PRO A 187 -10.38 -44.41 -5.60
CA PRO A 187 -10.41 -43.05 -6.13
C PRO A 187 -11.81 -42.45 -6.05
N TYR A 188 -11.89 -41.12 -5.88
CA TYR A 188 -13.16 -40.41 -5.94
C TYR A 188 -13.78 -40.51 -7.34
N ARG A 189 -15.12 -40.44 -7.41
CA ARG A 189 -15.82 -40.38 -8.68
C ARG A 189 -15.61 -39.01 -9.31
N LEU A 190 -15.11 -39.00 -10.54
CA LEU A 190 -14.88 -37.80 -11.35
C LEU A 190 -15.75 -37.85 -12.59
N VAL A 191 -16.14 -36.69 -13.12
CA VAL A 191 -16.80 -36.63 -14.44
C VAL A 191 -15.76 -36.75 -15.57
N LEU A 192 -16.21 -36.98 -16.80
CA LEU A 192 -15.34 -37.29 -17.93
C LEU A 192 -14.28 -36.18 -18.21
N SER A 193 -14.66 -34.91 -18.08
CA SER A 193 -13.75 -33.77 -18.29
C SER A 193 -12.65 -33.71 -17.23
N GLU A 194 -13.01 -33.92 -15.96
CA GLU A 194 -12.06 -33.95 -14.84
C GLU A 194 -11.11 -35.16 -14.94
N MET A 195 -11.63 -36.33 -15.34
CA MET A 195 -10.79 -37.51 -15.59
C MET A 195 -9.78 -37.28 -16.71
N LYS A 196 -10.18 -36.58 -17.77
CA LYS A 196 -9.30 -36.26 -18.90
C LYS A 196 -8.18 -35.31 -18.48
N GLU A 197 -8.53 -34.25 -17.76
CA GLU A 197 -7.55 -33.29 -17.22
C GLU A 197 -6.57 -33.97 -16.26
N LEU A 198 -7.07 -34.80 -15.34
CA LEU A 198 -6.23 -35.58 -14.43
C LEU A 198 -5.26 -36.50 -15.19
N ALA A 199 -5.72 -37.17 -16.25
CA ALA A 199 -4.87 -38.03 -17.07
C ALA A 199 -3.76 -37.24 -17.80
N GLU A 200 -4.07 -36.04 -18.30
CA GLU A 200 -3.09 -35.15 -18.93
C GLU A 200 -2.03 -34.69 -17.92
N GLN A 201 -2.43 -34.29 -16.70
CA GLN A 201 -1.52 -33.92 -15.62
C GLN A 201 -0.64 -35.09 -15.16
N LEU A 202 -1.22 -36.28 -14.98
CA LEU A 202 -0.45 -37.47 -14.60
C LEU A 202 0.57 -37.85 -15.67
N LYS A 203 0.20 -37.71 -16.94
CA LYS A 203 1.13 -37.94 -18.06
C LYS A 203 2.27 -36.94 -18.04
N GLU A 204 1.99 -35.65 -17.88
CA GLU A 204 3.01 -34.60 -17.76
C GLU A 204 3.98 -34.87 -16.61
N LEU A 205 3.45 -35.20 -15.42
CA LEU A 205 4.28 -35.52 -14.25
C LEU A 205 5.13 -36.78 -14.45
N SER A 206 4.60 -37.78 -15.18
CA SER A 206 5.33 -38.99 -15.52
C SER A 206 6.44 -38.72 -16.55
N ASP A 207 6.14 -37.92 -17.57
CA ASP A 207 7.09 -37.54 -18.63
C ASP A 207 8.23 -36.69 -18.06
N LYS A 208 7.95 -35.83 -17.06
CA LYS A 208 8.94 -35.06 -16.29
C LYS A 208 9.67 -35.89 -15.21
N GLY A 209 9.28 -37.16 -15.00
CA GLY A 209 9.93 -38.06 -14.04
C GLY A 209 9.63 -37.77 -12.57
N PHE A 210 8.64 -36.93 -12.25
CA PHE A 210 8.21 -36.66 -10.88
C PHE A 210 7.46 -37.83 -10.24
N ILE A 211 6.76 -38.61 -11.07
CA ILE A 211 6.04 -39.81 -10.65
C ILE A 211 6.42 -40.99 -11.55
N ARG A 212 6.18 -42.19 -11.04
CA ARG A 212 6.31 -43.44 -11.80
C ARG A 212 5.22 -44.42 -11.36
N PRO A 213 4.82 -45.36 -12.23
CA PRO A 213 3.95 -46.46 -11.83
C PRO A 213 4.53 -47.19 -10.62
N SER A 214 3.67 -47.52 -9.67
CA SER A 214 4.05 -48.28 -8.47
C SER A 214 3.01 -49.34 -8.15
N SER A 215 3.45 -50.38 -7.45
CA SER A 215 2.58 -51.43 -6.91
C SER A 215 2.71 -51.38 -5.39
N LEU A 216 1.92 -50.50 -4.77
CA LEU A 216 1.84 -50.40 -3.32
C LEU A 216 0.85 -51.45 -2.77
N PRO A 217 1.16 -52.09 -1.64
CA PRO A 217 0.27 -53.02 -0.95
C PRO A 217 -0.91 -52.33 -0.26
#